data_AF-A0A2Y9BGE1-F1
#
_entry.id   AF-A0A2Y9BGE1-F1
#
_cell.length_a   1.000
_cell.length_b   1.000
_cell.length_c   1.000
_cell.angle_alpha   90.00
_cell.angle_beta   90.00
_cell.angle_gamma   90.00
#
_symmetry.space_group_name_H-M   'P 1'
#
loop_
_entity.id
_entity.type
_entity.pdbx_description
1 polymer ?
#
loop_
_entity_poly.entity_id
_entity_poly.type
_entity_poly.pdbx_seq_one_letter_code
_entity_poly.pdbx_strand_id
1 'polypeptide(L)' 'MHPVEEMILQLKKLRNGEEVVCKHCGKGVMKPIGDYKTTHCYVCDNCGSKINLD' A
#
# COMPACT_ATOMS: atom_id res chain seq x y z
N MET A 1 1.87 21.27 -2.35
CA MET A 1 2.41 19.88 -2.36
C MET A 1 1.93 19.22 -3.63
N HIS A 2 2.83 18.65 -4.41
CA HIS A 2 2.48 18.01 -5.69
C HIS A 2 1.91 16.60 -5.42
N PRO A 3 0.83 16.19 -6.11
CA PRO A 3 0.15 14.90 -5.86
C PRO A 3 1.04 13.67 -6.08
N VAL A 4 2.14 13.83 -6.82
CA VAL A 4 3.08 12.75 -7.15
C VAL A 4 3.97 12.37 -5.95
N GLU A 5 4.35 13.35 -5.12
CA GLU A 5 5.26 13.13 -3.98
C GLU A 5 4.62 12.30 -2.87
N GLU A 6 3.33 12.52 -2.60
CA GLU A 6 2.56 11.71 -1.64
C GLU A 6 2.46 10.25 -2.08
N MET A 7 2.26 10.02 -3.38
CA MET A 7 2.18 8.67 -3.92
C MET A 7 3.52 7.96 -3.77
N ILE A 8 4.64 8.61 -4.10
CA ILE A 8 5.99 8.03 -3.91
C ILE A 8 6.25 7.69 -2.43
N LEU A 9 5.87 8.57 -1.50
CA LEU A 9 6.05 8.31 -0.08
C LEU A 9 5.27 7.08 0.40
N GLN A 10 4.02 6.94 -0.04
CA GLN A 10 3.21 5.76 0.29
C GLN A 10 3.78 4.47 -0.30
N LEU A 11 4.31 4.51 -1.52
CA LEU A 11 4.97 3.36 -2.12
C LEU A 11 6.23 2.95 -1.37
N LYS A 12 7.03 3.92 -0.90
CA LYS A 12 8.21 3.65 -0.06
C LYS A 12 7.82 2.99 1.27
N LYS A 13 6.78 3.49 1.93
CA LYS A 13 6.23 2.89 3.16
C LYS A 13 5.85 1.43 2.94
N LEU A 14 5.08 1.15 1.88
CA LEU A 14 4.68 -0.21 1.52
C LEU A 14 5.89 -1.13 1.27
N ARG A 15 6.92 -0.67 0.56
CA ARG A 15 8.16 -1.44 0.33
C ARG A 15 9.01 -1.65 1.58
N ASN A 16 8.93 -0.72 2.54
CA ASN A 16 9.57 -0.89 3.85
C ASN A 16 8.80 -1.83 4.78
N GLY A 17 7.61 -2.29 4.37
CA GLY A 17 6.72 -3.09 5.22
C GLY A 17 5.91 -2.24 6.22
N GLU A 18 5.89 -0.92 6.04
CA GLU A 18 5.04 -0.03 6.84
C GLU A 18 3.59 -0.09 6.38
N GLU A 19 2.68 0.07 7.34
CA GLU A 19 1.25 0.08 7.09
C GLU A 19 0.82 1.39 6.45
N VAL A 20 0.14 1.31 5.30
CA VAL A 20 -0.41 2.48 4.62
C VAL A 20 -1.93 2.39 4.62
N VAL A 21 -2.60 3.49 4.97
CA VAL A 21 -4.06 3.57 4.91
C VAL A 21 -4.53 3.38 3.48
N CYS A 22 -5.51 2.49 3.31
CA CYS A 22 -6.13 2.24 2.03
C CYS A 22 -6.86 3.50 1.55
N LYS A 23 -6.35 4.14 0.49
CA LYS A 23 -7.02 5.31 -0.11
C LYS A 23 -8.39 4.98 -0.73
N HIS A 24 -8.70 3.70 -0.96
CA HIS A 24 -9.97 3.29 -1.52
C HIS A 24 -11.11 3.32 -0.48
N CYS A 25 -10.92 2.70 0.69
CA CYS A 25 -11.96 2.68 1.73
C CYS A 25 -11.75 3.71 2.84
N GLY A 26 -10.54 4.27 2.98
CA GLY A 26 -10.16 5.22 4.03
C GLY A 26 -10.18 4.66 5.46
N LYS A 27 -10.45 3.36 5.61
CA LYS A 27 -10.68 2.70 6.91
C LYS A 27 -9.65 1.61 7.22
N GLY A 28 -9.29 0.80 6.23
CA GLY A 28 -8.33 -0.28 6.39
C GLY A 28 -6.90 0.13 6.08
N VAL A 29 -5.97 -0.76 6.41
CA VAL A 29 -4.55 -0.66 6.05
C VAL A 29 -4.22 -1.64 4.93
N MET A 30 -3.24 -1.27 4.11
CA MET A 30 -2.70 -2.06 3.03
C MET A 30 -1.62 -2.98 3.60
N LYS A 31 -1.83 -4.30 3.48
CA LYS A 31 -0.92 -5.33 3.92
C LYS A 31 -0.28 -6.02 2.71
N PRO A 32 1.02 -6.36 2.76
CA PRO A 32 1.66 -7.15 1.73
C PRO A 32 1.03 -8.55 1.64
N ILE A 33 0.83 -9.04 0.42
CA ILE A 33 0.46 -10.44 0.20
C ILE A 33 1.77 -11.26 0.18
N GLY A 34 2.08 -11.92 1.29
CA GLY A 34 3.33 -12.68 1.48
C GLY A 34 4.46 -11.81 2.03
N ASP A 35 5.70 -12.07 1.59
CA ASP A 35 6.89 -11.32 2.03
C ASP A 35 6.92 -9.90 1.45
N TYR A 36 6.92 -8.90 2.33
CA TYR A 36 6.98 -7.47 1.97
C TYR A 36 8.21 -7.09 1.13
N LYS A 37 9.28 -7.90 1.17
CA LYS A 37 10.54 -7.67 0.43
C LYS A 37 10.45 -8.05 -1.05
N THR A 38 9.60 -9.02 -1.39
CA THR A 38 9.49 -9.56 -2.74
C THR A 38 8.12 -9.32 -3.35
N THR A 39 7.11 -9.07 -2.53
CA THR A 39 5.75 -8.85 -3.01
C THR A 39 5.57 -7.43 -3.49
N HIS A 40 4.97 -7.31 -4.66
CA HIS A 40 4.48 -6.04 -5.21
C HIS A 40 2.96 -5.91 -5.05
N CYS A 41 2.33 -6.94 -4.47
CA CYS A 41 0.90 -7.02 -4.26
C CYS A 41 0.57 -6.66 -2.82
N TYR A 42 -0.27 -5.66 -2.65
CA TYR A 42 -0.79 -5.23 -1.35
C TYR A 42 -2.30 -5.31 -1.34
N VAL A 43 -2.87 -5.84 -0.27
CA VAL A 43 -4.32 -6.00 -0.09
C VAL A 43 -4.78 -5.22 1.13
N CYS A 44 -5.90 -4.52 1.01
CA CYS A 44 -6.53 -3.90 2.15
C CYS A 44 -7.20 -4.95 3.02
N ASP A 45 -6.89 -4.92 4.31
CA ASP A 45 -7.47 -5.82 5.32
C ASP A 45 -8.99 -5.60 5.53
N ASN A 46 -9.49 -4.39 5.25
CA ASN A 46 -10.90 -4.03 5.48
C ASN A 46 -11.79 -4.24 4.24
N CYS A 47 -11.39 -3.71 3.08
CA CYS A 47 -12.22 -3.74 1.87
C CYS A 47 -11.73 -4.71 0.80
N GLY A 48 -10.58 -5.35 0.98
CA GLY A 48 -10.00 -6.28 0.01
C GLY A 48 -9.42 -5.61 -1.25
N SER A 49 -9.34 -4.27 -1.30
CA SER A 49 -8.74 -3.56 -2.43
C SER A 49 -7.28 -3.96 -2.61
N LYS A 50 -6.87 -4.23 -3.86
CA LYS A 50 -5.52 -4.66 -4.20
C LYS A 50 -4.77 -3.56 -4.92
N ILE A 51 -3.52 -3.32 -4.53
CA ILE A 51 -2.54 -2.54 -5.29
C ILE A 51 -1.53 -3.54 -5.82
N ASN A 52 -1.29 -3.50 -7.13
CA ASN A 52 -0.18 -4.21 -7.75
C ASN A 52 0.82 -3.18 -8.27
N LEU A 53 2.07 -3.30 -7.82
CA LEU A 53 3.21 -2.49 -8.23
C LEU A 53 4.03 -3.25 -9.27
N ASP A 54 3.44 -3.49 -10.44
CA ASP A 54 4.19 -3.96 -11.62
C ASP A 54 5.00 -2.79 -12.23
#